data_AF-A0A6B3ESQ3-F1
#
_entry.id   AF-A0A6B3ESQ3-F1
#
_cell.length_a   1.000
_cell.length_b   1.000
_cell.length_c   1.000
_cell.angle_alpha   90.00
_cell.angle_beta   90.00
_cell.angle_gamma   90.00
#
_symmetry.space_group_name_H-M   'P 1'
#
loop_
_entity.id
_entity.type
_entity.pdbx_description
1 polymer ?
#
loop_
_entity_poly.entity_id
_entity_poly.type
_entity_poly.pdbx_seq_one_letter_code
_entity_poly.pdbx_strand_id
1 'polypeptide(L)' 'LNVAYNCVDRHVEAGHGDRIALHFEGEPGDSRAISYAELKDEVSRAAHALTELGVVAGDRVAIYLP' A
#
# COMPACT_ATOMS: atom_id res chain seq x y z
N LEU A 1 6.83 16.25 3.57
CA LEU A 1 7.07 15.11 2.66
C LEU A 1 6.13 13.97 3.08
N ASN A 2 5.44 13.31 2.15
CA ASN A 2 4.64 12.11 2.43
C ASN A 2 5.33 10.89 1.81
N VAL A 3 5.62 9.85 2.61
CA VAL A 3 6.36 8.67 2.14
C VAL A 3 5.52 7.80 1.22
N ALA A 4 4.24 7.57 1.54
CA ALA A 4 3.33 6.79 0.71
C ALA A 4 3.22 7.38 -0.71
N TYR A 5 3.09 8.70 -0.82
CA TYR A 5 3.06 9.39 -2.12
C TYR A 5 4.30 9.10 -2.98
N ASN A 6 5.49 9.13 -2.37
CA ASN A 6 6.73 8.89 -3.10
C ASN A 6 6.94 7.41 -3.44
N CYS A 7 6.45 6.50 -2.60
CA CYS A 7 6.60 5.06 -2.83
C CYS A 7 5.54 4.50 -3.77
N VAL A 8 4.36 5.14 -3.89
CA VAL A 8 3.21 4.59 -4.61
C VAL A 8 2.62 5.61 -5.60
N ASP A 9 1.97 6.68 -5.11
CA ASP A 9 1.14 7.57 -5.93
C ASP A 9 1.89 8.19 -7.11
N ARG A 10 3.12 8.70 -6.90
CA ARG A 10 3.90 9.34 -7.96
C ARG A 10 4.16 8.42 -9.15
N HIS A 11 4.22 7.09 -8.92
CA HIS A 11 4.47 6.12 -9.98
C HIS A 11 3.22 5.92 -10.83
N VAL A 12 2.04 5.90 -10.20
CA VAL A 12 0.76 5.89 -10.90
C VAL A 12 0.57 7.18 -11.70
N GLU A 13 0.83 8.34 -11.08
CA GLU A 13 0.72 9.66 -11.72
C GLU A 13 1.68 9.84 -12.91
N ALA A 14 2.86 9.23 -12.83
CA ALA A 14 3.83 9.19 -13.93
C ALA A 14 3.44 8.22 -15.07
N GLY A 15 2.27 7.60 -15.02
CA GLY A 15 1.78 6.66 -16.04
C GLY A 15 2.32 5.24 -15.91
N HIS A 16 2.88 4.88 -14.76
CA HIS A 16 3.38 3.52 -14.49
C HIS A 16 2.42 2.68 -13.64
N GLY A 17 1.11 2.94 -13.72
CA GLY A 17 0.10 2.24 -12.94
C GLY A 17 0.13 0.72 -13.13
N ASP A 18 0.27 0.25 -14.37
CA ASP A 18 0.27 -1.18 -14.72
C ASP A 18 1.59 -1.90 -14.38
N ARG A 19 2.63 -1.16 -14.01
CA ARG A 19 3.91 -1.76 -13.62
C ARG A 19 3.74 -2.49 -12.29
N ILE A 20 4.26 -3.72 -12.20
CA ILE A 20 4.25 -4.49 -10.96
C ILE A 20 5.12 -3.80 -9.90
N ALA A 21 4.51 -3.51 -8.76
CA ALA A 21 5.13 -2.91 -7.58
C ALA A 21 5.58 -3.98 -6.58
N LEU A 22 4.80 -5.04 -6.39
CA LEU A 22 5.10 -6.13 -5.47
C LEU A 22 4.90 -7.49 -6.15
N HIS A 23 5.87 -8.38 -5.94
CA HIS A 23 5.72 -9.81 -6.14
C HIS A 23 5.67 -10.45 -4.75
N PHE A 24 4.52 -11.00 -4.39
CA PHE A 24 4.32 -11.78 -3.18
C PHE A 24 4.44 -13.27 -3.53
N GLU A 25 5.20 -14.00 -2.72
CA GLU A 25 5.40 -15.45 -2.78
C GLU A 25 5.26 -15.98 -1.34
N GLY A 26 4.21 -16.74 -1.07
CA GLY A 26 3.93 -17.36 0.23
C GLY A 26 4.21 -18.87 0.22
N GLU A 27 4.55 -19.45 1.37
CA GLU A 27 4.63 -20.91 1.55
C GLU A 27 3.22 -21.42 1.94
N PRO A 28 2.49 -22.12 1.04
CA PRO A 28 2.94 -23.31 0.30
C PRO A 28 2.87 -23.18 -1.25
N GLY A 29 3.07 -21.98 -1.80
CA GLY A 29 3.08 -21.70 -3.25
C GLY A 29 2.10 -20.61 -3.71
N ASP A 30 1.50 -19.85 -2.79
CA ASP A 30 0.63 -18.73 -3.16
C ASP A 30 1.46 -17.59 -3.74
N SER A 31 1.14 -17.14 -4.95
CA SER A 31 1.81 -16.00 -5.57
C SER A 31 0.82 -14.91 -5.97
N ARG A 32 1.25 -13.66 -5.85
CA ARG A 32 0.48 -12.51 -6.33
C ARG A 32 1.43 -11.46 -6.89
N ALA A 33 1.13 -10.98 -8.09
CA ALA A 33 1.72 -9.76 -8.63
C ALA A 33 0.73 -8.61 -8.38
N ILE A 34 1.22 -7.51 -7.82
CA ILE A 34 0.41 -6.33 -7.49
C ILE A 34 1.00 -5.14 -8.23
N SER A 35 0.21 -4.53 -9.11
CA SER A 35 0.56 -3.31 -9.84
C SER A 35 0.59 -2.08 -8.93
N TYR A 36 1.25 -0.99 -9.37
CA TYR A 36 1.23 0.28 -8.64
C TYR A 36 -0.18 0.84 -8.45
N ALA A 37 -1.06 0.65 -9.44
CA ALA A 37 -2.46 1.08 -9.35
C ALA A 37 -3.22 0.29 -8.27
N GLU A 38 -3.10 -1.04 -8.26
CA GLU A 38 -3.71 -1.87 -7.23
C GLU A 38 -3.14 -1.58 -5.84
N LEU A 39 -1.83 -1.42 -5.72
CA LEU A 39 -1.19 -1.10 -4.45
C LEU A 39 -1.67 0.25 -3.89
N LYS A 40 -1.85 1.26 -4.75
CA LYS A 40 -2.41 2.56 -4.37
C LYS A 40 -3.80 2.41 -3.77
N ASP A 41 -4.64 1.60 -4.41
CA ASP A 41 -6.01 1.36 -3.95
C ASP A 41 -6.04 0.62 -2.61
N GLU A 42 -5.22 -0.42 -2.43
CA GLU A 42 -5.11 -1.16 -1.15
C GLU A 42 -4.61 -0.26 -0.01
N VAL A 43 -3.54 0.51 -0.24
CA VAL A 43 -2.98 1.43 0.76
C VAL A 43 -3.99 2.52 1.14
N SER A 44 -4.70 3.06 0.16
CA SER A 44 -5.73 4.08 0.40
C SER A 44 -6.90 3.53 1.23
N ARG A 45 -7.33 2.28 0.95
CA ARG A 45 -8.36 1.61 1.76
C ARG A 45 -7.89 1.36 3.20
N ALA A 46 -6.67 0.88 3.38
CA ALA A 46 -6.10 0.67 4.73
C ALA A 46 -6.00 1.98 5.51
N ALA A 47 -5.56 3.06 4.87
CA ALA A 47 -5.49 4.39 5.48
C ALA A 47 -6.88 4.92 5.87
N HIS A 48 -7.91 4.68 5.04
CA HIS A 48 -9.29 5.04 5.35
C HIS A 48 -9.79 4.28 6.59
N ALA A 49 -9.54 2.97 6.67
CA ALA A 49 -9.93 2.17 7.84
C ALA A 49 -9.26 2.68 9.14
N LEU A 50 -7.96 3.03 9.09
CA LEU A 50 -7.28 3.66 10.22
C LEU A 50 -7.92 5.00 10.61
N THR A 51 -8.33 5.80 9.62
CA THR A 51 -9.02 7.07 9.84
C THR A 51 -10.37 6.85 10.53
N GLU A 52 -11.14 5.84 10.11
CA GLU A 52 -12.43 5.47 10.75
C GLU A 52 -12.26 4.98 12.19
N LEU A 53 -11.12 4.34 12.50
CA LEU A 53 -10.75 3.96 13.87
C LEU A 53 -10.27 5.17 14.72
N GLY A 54 -10.23 6.37 14.14
CA GLY A 54 -9.87 7.60 14.83
C GLY A 54 -8.37 7.88 14.92
N VAL A 55 -7.54 7.15 14.17
CA VAL A 55 -6.09 7.40 14.11
C VAL A 55 -5.83 8.77 13.49
N VAL A 56 -5.06 9.61 14.17
CA VAL A 56 -4.66 10.94 13.69
C VAL A 56 -3.15 11.06 13.51
N ALA A 57 -2.73 12.16 12.86
CA ALA A 57 -1.31 12.45 12.70
C ALA A 57 -0.61 12.57 14.07
N GLY A 58 0.44 11.78 14.26
CA GLY A 58 1.20 11.70 15.52
C GLY A 58 0.89 10.47 16.36
N ASP A 59 -0.20 9.75 16.06
CA ASP A 59 -0.52 8.49 16.73
C ASP A 59 0.43 7.36 16.32
N ARG A 60 0.51 6.35 17.19
CA ARG A 60 1.35 5.16 16.99
C ARG A 60 0.44 3.98 16.72
N VAL A 61 0.69 3.28 15.61
CA VAL A 61 0.01 2.04 15.25
C VAL A 61 1.05 0.92 15.27
N ALA A 62 0.85 -0.06 16.15
CA ALA A 62 1.70 -1.25 16.17
C ALA A 62 1.26 -2.19 15.05
N ILE A 63 2.21 -2.62 14.22
CA ILE A 63 1.96 -3.60 13.15
C ILE A 63 2.62 -4.91 13.58
N TYR A 64 1.81 -5.94 13.75
CA TYR A 64 2.26 -7.31 14.00
C TYR A 64 1.66 -8.20 12.91
N LEU A 65 2.42 -8.36 11.83
CA LEU A 65 2.07 -9.15 10.66
C LEU A 65 3.09 -10.31 10.52
N PRO A 66 2.68 -11.44 9.92
CA PRO A 66 3.57 -12.57 9.62
C PRO A 66 4.67 -12.22 8.61
#